data_AF-W1XMP2-F1
#
_entry.id   AF-W1XMP2-F1
#
_cell.length_a   1.000
_cell.length_b   1.000
_cell.length_c   1.000
_cell.angle_alpha   90.00
_cell.angle_beta   90.00
_cell.angle_gamma   90.00
#
_symmetry.space_group_name_H-M   'P 1'
#
loop_
_entity.id
_entity.type
_entity.pdbx_description
1 polymer ?
#
loop_
_entity_poly.entity_id
_entity_poly.type
_entity_poly.pdbx_seq_one_letter_code
_entity_poly.pdbx_strand_id
1 'polypeptide(L)'
;TNLEESMKYSLNAGGKRIRPVILLLTLKMLNKDYHQGLNSALALEMIHTYSLIHDDLPAMDNDDYRRGKLTNHKVYGEGMAILAGDGL
;
A
#
# COMPACT_ATOMS: atom_id res chain seq x y z
N THR A 1 -5.11 -16.76 -10.15
CA THR A 1 -4.46 -15.56 -9.58
C THR A 1 -4.49 -15.69 -8.08
N ASN A 2 -3.34 -15.57 -7.42
CA ASN A 2 -3.23 -15.68 -5.96
C ASN A 2 -3.47 -14.31 -5.32
N LEU A 3 -4.31 -14.23 -4.28
CA LEU A 3 -4.61 -13.00 -3.55
C LEU A 3 -3.32 -12.34 -3.01
N GLU A 4 -2.40 -13.13 -2.48
CA GLU A 4 -1.11 -12.64 -1.96
C GLU A 4 -0.28 -11.97 -3.06
N GLU A 5 -0.35 -12.49 -4.30
CA GLU A 5 0.34 -11.90 -5.44
C GLU A 5 -0.24 -10.53 -5.80
N SER A 6 -1.57 -10.40 -5.79
CA SER A 6 -2.27 -9.12 -6.00
C SER A 6 -1.88 -8.09 -4.93
N MET A 7 -1.85 -8.48 -3.65
CA MET A 7 -1.41 -7.61 -2.55
C MET A 7 0.04 -7.16 -2.75
N LYS A 8 0.94 -8.11 -3.04
CA LYS A 8 2.36 -7.84 -3.27
C LYS A 8 2.60 -6.95 -4.49
N TYR A 9 1.78 -7.08 -5.54
CA TYR A 9 1.89 -6.24 -6.73
C TYR A 9 1.82 -4.75 -6.39
N SER A 10 0.77 -4.35 -5.66
CA SER A 10 0.56 -2.95 -5.26
C SER A 10 1.60 -2.49 -4.23
N LEU A 11 1.93 -3.34 -3.25
CA LEU A 11 2.98 -3.04 -2.27
C LEU A 11 4.34 -2.79 -2.93
N ASN A 12 4.67 -3.56 -3.98
CA ASN A 12 5.94 -3.47 -4.70
C ASN A 12 5.89 -2.50 -5.90
N ALA A 13 4.79 -1.78 -6.11
CA ALA A 13 4.66 -0.75 -7.14
C ALA A 13 5.46 0.54 -6.83
N GLY A 14 6.37 0.51 -5.85
CA GLY A 14 7.24 1.61 -5.45
C GLY A 14 6.58 2.55 -4.45
N GLY A 15 6.84 3.86 -4.58
CA GLY A 15 6.29 4.90 -3.71
C GLY A 15 7.34 5.61 -2.87
N LYS A 16 6.95 6.76 -2.31
CA LYS A 16 7.85 7.63 -1.55
C LYS A 16 8.10 7.15 -0.12
N ARG A 17 7.29 6.21 0.38
CA ARG A 17 7.35 5.68 1.75
C ARG A 17 7.39 6.77 2.84
N ILE A 18 6.67 7.88 2.60
CA ILE A 18 6.70 9.05 3.51
C ILE A 18 6.14 8.68 4.88
N ARG A 19 5.02 7.95 4.93
CA ARG A 19 4.35 7.54 6.17
C ARG A 19 5.25 6.72 7.10
N PRO A 20 5.85 5.59 6.67
CA PRO A 20 6.77 4.85 7.53
C PRO A 20 8.01 5.67 7.91
N VAL A 21 8.55 6.49 6.98
CA VAL A 21 9.71 7.35 7.29
C VAL A 21 9.38 8.36 8.39
N ILE A 22 8.22 9.01 8.35
CA ILE A 22 7.80 9.96 9.41
C ILE A 22 7.70 9.23 10.76
N LEU A 23 7.11 8.04 10.82
CA LEU A 23 7.01 7.26 12.06
C LEU A 23 8.39 6.94 12.65
N LEU A 24 9.31 6.40 11.84
CA LEU A 24 10.64 6.00 12.30
C LEU A 24 11.48 7.22 12.71
N LEU A 25 11.39 8.34 11.97
CA LEU A 25 12.05 9.59 12.33
C LEU A 25 11.48 10.18 13.63
N THR A 26 10.18 10.01 13.89
CA THR A 26 9.54 10.45 15.13
C THR A 26 10.08 9.67 16.33
N LEU A 27 10.23 8.36 16.22
CA LEU A 27 10.87 7.54 17.27
C LEU A 27 12.31 7.99 17.53
N LYS A 28 13.07 8.22 16.44
CA LYS A 28 14.45 8.73 16.54
C LYS A 28 14.50 10.10 17.24
N MET A 29 13.60 11.03 16.90
CA MET A 29 13.50 12.35 17.52
C MET A 29 13.18 12.28 19.02
N LEU A 30 12.41 11.27 19.43
CA LEU A 30 12.06 11.01 20.83
C LEU A 30 13.12 10.18 21.58
N ASN A 31 14.31 10.00 21.02
CA ASN A 31 15.40 9.16 21.55
C ASN A 31 14.95 7.72 21.84
N LYS A 32 14.03 7.18 21.03
CA LYS A 32 13.62 5.77 21.05
C LYS A 32 14.36 5.00 19.96
N ASP A 33 14.57 3.72 20.20
CA ASP A 33 15.07 2.81 19.17
C ASP A 33 14.02 2.68 18.07
N TYR A 34 14.34 3.14 16.86
CA TYR A 34 13.43 3.12 15.73
C TYR A 34 13.12 1.69 15.27
N HIS A 35 13.96 0.69 15.59
CA HIS A 35 13.68 -0.71 15.27
C HIS A 35 12.38 -1.19 15.92
N GLN A 36 12.00 -0.62 17.06
CA GLN A 36 10.72 -0.93 17.74
C GLN A 36 9.50 -0.51 16.91
N GLY A 37 9.65 0.47 16.00
CA GLY A 37 8.58 0.96 15.14
C GLY A 37 8.47 0.27 13.80
N LEU A 38 9.32 -0.71 13.47
CA LEU A 38 9.35 -1.31 12.13
C LEU A 38 8.02 -1.98 11.76
N ASN A 39 7.43 -2.75 12.67
CA ASN A 39 6.14 -3.40 12.43
C ASN A 39 5.01 -2.37 12.22
N SER A 40 5.00 -1.30 13.01
CA SER A 40 4.01 -0.22 12.85
C SER A 40 4.22 0.57 11.55
N ALA A 41 5.46 0.80 11.14
CA ALA A 41 5.80 1.42 9.87
C ALA A 41 5.33 0.57 8.68
N LEU A 42 5.54 -0.75 8.74
CA LEU A 42 5.06 -1.68 7.72
C LEU A 42 3.53 -1.70 7.65
N ALA A 43 2.85 -1.82 8.80
CA ALA A 43 1.40 -1.78 8.87
C ALA A 43 0.85 -0.47 8.30
N LEU A 44 1.48 0.68 8.60
CA LEU A 44 1.05 1.97 8.06
C LEU A 44 1.19 2.06 6.53
N GLU A 45 2.21 1.42 5.96
CA GLU A 45 2.39 1.36 4.51
C GLU A 45 1.42 0.36 3.85
N MET A 46 1.03 -0.72 4.55
CA MET A 46 -0.05 -1.62 4.10
C MET A 46 -1.39 -0.87 4.04
N ILE A 47 -1.72 -0.15 5.12
CA ILE A 47 -2.91 0.72 5.19
C ILE A 47 -2.93 1.77 4.07
N HIS A 48 -1.78 2.41 3.83
CA HIS A 48 -1.66 3.33 2.71
C HIS A 48 -1.89 2.64 1.35
N THR A 49 -1.35 1.44 1.19
CA THR A 49 -1.41 0.73 -0.09
C THR A 49 -2.81 0.21 -0.37
N TYR A 50 -3.55 -0.29 0.63
CA TYR A 50 -4.94 -0.68 0.42
C TYR A 50 -5.78 0.50 -0.05
N SER A 51 -5.60 1.67 0.58
CA SER A 51 -6.46 2.82 0.27
C SER A 51 -6.31 3.18 -1.21
N LEU A 52 -5.08 3.17 -1.73
CA LEU A 52 -4.83 3.42 -3.15
C LEU A 52 -5.42 2.35 -4.06
N ILE A 53 -5.42 1.07 -3.65
CA ILE A 53 -6.04 0.00 -4.45
C ILE A 53 -7.54 0.24 -4.60
N HIS A 54 -8.22 0.60 -3.51
CA HIS A 54 -9.65 0.88 -3.52
C HIS A 54 -9.97 2.21 -4.22
N ASP A 55 -9.17 3.26 -4.01
CA ASP A 55 -9.30 4.55 -4.69
C ASP A 55 -9.15 4.37 -6.21
N ASP A 56 -8.28 3.48 -6.68
CA ASP A 56 -8.09 3.21 -8.11
C ASP A 56 -9.30 2.52 -8.77
N LEU A 57 -10.25 1.95 -8.03
CA LEU A 57 -11.37 1.20 -8.60
C LEU A 57 -12.26 2.06 -9.50
N PRO A 58 -12.97 1.48 -10.49
CA PRO A 58 -13.87 2.23 -11.38
C PRO A 58 -14.99 2.99 -10.67
N ALA A 59 -15.39 2.52 -9.49
CA ALA A 59 -16.40 3.17 -8.66
C ALA A 59 -15.88 4.38 -7.85
N MET A 60 -14.56 4.58 -7.83
CA MET A 60 -13.88 5.65 -7.09
C MET A 60 -13.19 6.60 -8.09
N ASP A 61 -11.86 6.62 -8.17
CA ASP A 61 -11.13 7.53 -9.06
C ASP A 61 -11.01 6.96 -10.49
N ASN A 62 -11.24 5.65 -10.67
CA ASN A 62 -11.17 4.96 -11.96
C ASN A 62 -9.82 5.17 -12.68
N ASP A 63 -8.73 5.11 -11.92
CA ASP A 63 -7.38 5.27 -12.44
C ASP A 63 -6.90 3.99 -13.14
N ASP A 64 -6.50 4.10 -14.41
CA ASP A 64 -5.90 2.99 -15.16
C ASP A 64 -4.41 2.77 -14.80
N TYR A 65 -3.73 3.84 -14.36
CA TYR A 65 -2.29 3.83 -14.10
C TYR A 65 -1.93 4.49 -12.77
N ARG A 66 -1.02 3.85 -12.04
CA ARG A 66 -0.39 4.39 -10.85
C ARG A 66 1.12 4.21 -10.94
N ARG A 67 1.85 5.33 -10.81
CA ARG A 67 3.34 5.36 -10.87
C ARG A 67 3.89 4.71 -12.15
N GLY A 68 3.20 4.91 -13.28
CA GLY A 68 3.60 4.36 -14.58
C GLY A 68 3.32 2.86 -14.75
N LYS A 69 2.64 2.20 -13.81
CA LYS A 69 2.18 0.81 -13.90
C LYS A 69 0.66 0.76 -13.95
N LEU A 70 0.09 -0.30 -14.52
CA LEU A 70 -1.35 -0.54 -14.45
C LEU A 70 -1.80 -0.64 -12.98
N THR A 71 -2.97 -0.10 -12.67
CA THR A 71 -3.55 -0.25 -11.32
C THR A 71 -3.99 -1.68 -11.07
N ASN A 72 -4.17 -2.03 -9.79
CA ASN A 72 -4.39 -3.43 -9.39
C ASN A 72 -5.59 -4.06 -10.13
N HIS A 73 -6.71 -3.34 -10.21
CA HIS A 73 -7.92 -3.83 -10.86
C HIS A 73 -7.76 -4.01 -12.38
N LYS A 74 -6.84 -3.28 -13.03
CA LYS A 74 -6.51 -3.47 -14.45
C LYS A 74 -5.68 -4.72 -14.70
N VAL A 75 -4.94 -5.20 -13.71
CA VAL A 75 -4.12 -6.42 -13.81
C VAL A 75 -4.88 -7.65 -13.34
N TYR A 76 -5.60 -7.53 -12.22
CA TYR A 76 -6.20 -8.67 -11.50
C TYR A 76 -7.74 -8.68 -11.51
N GLY A 77 -8.38 -7.65 -12.05
CA GLY A 77 -9.83 -7.45 -12.00
C GLY A 77 -10.32 -6.80 -10.71
N GLU A 78 -11.49 -6.17 -10.76
CA GLU A 78 -12.07 -5.41 -9.64
C GLU A 78 -12.28 -6.26 -8.38
N GLY A 79 -12.88 -7.45 -8.52
CA GLY A 79 -13.14 -8.33 -7.36
C GLY A 79 -11.87 -8.75 -6.62
N MET A 80 -10.78 -9.02 -7.35
CA MET A 80 -9.50 -9.35 -6.73
C MET A 80 -8.82 -8.13 -6.12
N ALA A 81 -8.95 -6.95 -6.74
CA ALA A 81 -8.44 -5.70 -6.21
C ALA A 81 -9.15 -5.31 -4.89
N ILE A 82 -10.47 -5.48 -4.82
CA ILE A 82 -11.23 -5.27 -3.58
C ILE A 82 -10.67 -6.16 -2.46
N LEU A 83 -10.58 -7.47 -2.71
CA LEU A 83 -10.05 -8.43 -1.71
C LEU A 83 -8.58 -8.16 -1.35
N ALA A 84 -7.77 -7.72 -2.30
CA ALA A 84 -6.38 -7.37 -2.05
C ALA A 84 -6.26 -6.11 -1.19
N GLY A 85 -7.16 -5.14 -1.34
CA GLY A 85 -7.27 -4.03 -0.42
C GLY A 85 -7.74 -4.49 0.96
N ASP A 86 -8.80 -5.29 1.05
CA ASP A 86 -9.34 -5.77 2.33
C ASP A 86 -8.35 -6.64 3.13
N GLY A 87 -7.46 -7.36 2.44
CA GLY A 87 -6.46 -8.22 3.07
C GLY A 87 -5.19 -7.49 3.54
N LEU A 88 -4.96 -6.24 3.13
CA LEU A 88 -3.79 -5.42 3.48
C LEU A 88 -4.05 -4.59 4.75
#